data_AF-A0A199UFN5-F1
#
_entry.id   AF-A0A199UFN5-F1
#
_cell.length_a   1.000
_cell.length_b   1.000
_cell.length_c   1.000
_cell.angle_alpha   90.00
_cell.angle_beta   90.00
_cell.angle_gamma   90.00
#
_symmetry.space_group_name_H-M   'P 1'
#
loop_
_entity.id
_entity.type
_entity.pdbx_description
1 polymer ?
#
loop_
_entity_poly.entity_id
_entity_poly.type
_entity_poly.pdbx_seq_one_letter_code
_entity_poly.pdbx_strand_id
1 'polypeptide(L)'
;MAKTTAAANAAAACHPALRSSSPCPPWLQAALQDIEERVRSLAVSLPDEEEDAAHSFAERAENYYQKRPQLLALLQDLHLRYLHLADRYSQSLLKSHHHLRPPIPSESDADDDDAASAEISDAESALSFQPLPRNPDHDPDPDPAPAPDLDLDLVVAELVAASVERDLAAAAAAEAERRRSESARKIELQGSLVEVLESERMVLLGENARLGFRAAAAEEEAAAAAAELGWVRRRAAEMARAVVELREERRVCALGRRIEGLQARVYALERRNRAWCDAAAAAEKERAAERAEAERLRAENRRLAAAAARRGGGGAVGRWWERVTRMEWAPCVPHVRGGKGAGLVT
;
A
#
# COMPACT_ATOMS: atom_id res chain seq x y z
N MET A 1 9.67 49.30 -30.62
CA MET A 1 8.45 48.75 -31.25
C MET A 1 7.67 48.06 -30.13
N ALA A 2 6.68 48.75 -29.55
CA ALA A 2 5.25 48.45 -29.67
C ALA A 2 4.89 47.14 -28.94
N LYS A 3 4.00 47.06 -27.94
CA LYS A 3 2.92 47.94 -27.46
C LYS A 3 2.50 47.42 -26.06
N THR A 4 2.18 48.35 -25.15
CA THR A 4 1.02 48.37 -24.20
C THR A 4 0.30 47.04 -23.89
N THR A 5 -0.05 46.69 -22.64
CA THR A 5 -0.93 47.46 -21.73
C THR A 5 -0.83 46.96 -20.28
N ALA A 6 -0.61 47.89 -19.35
CA ALA A 6 -1.03 47.75 -17.97
C ALA A 6 -2.53 48.08 -17.88
N ALA A 7 -3.34 47.18 -17.34
CA ALA A 7 -4.72 47.44 -16.93
C ALA A 7 -4.74 47.27 -15.40
N ALA A 8 -4.60 48.35 -14.63
CA ALA A 8 -5.72 49.13 -14.12
C ALA A 8 -6.66 48.27 -13.25
N ASN A 9 -6.34 48.22 -11.96
CA ASN A 9 -7.27 47.88 -10.89
C ASN A 9 -8.45 48.84 -10.93
N ALA A 10 -9.50 48.46 -11.65
CA ALA A 10 -10.80 49.09 -11.54
C ALA A 10 -11.52 48.45 -10.36
N ALA A 11 -11.29 49.02 -9.17
CA ALA A 11 -12.24 48.91 -8.08
C ALA A 11 -13.60 49.37 -8.62
N ALA A 12 -14.53 48.43 -8.76
CA ALA A 12 -15.90 48.73 -9.12
C ALA A 12 -16.55 49.50 -7.97
N ALA A 13 -16.43 50.82 -8.02
CA ALA A 13 -17.27 51.74 -7.29
C ALA A 13 -18.71 51.54 -7.77
N CYS A 14 -19.50 50.76 -7.03
CA CYS A 14 -20.95 50.77 -7.16
C CYS A 14 -21.46 52.12 -6.65
N HIS A 15 -21.85 53.00 -7.58
CA HIS A 15 -22.60 54.20 -7.24
C HIS A 15 -23.98 53.84 -6.67
N PRO A 16 -24.48 54.59 -5.66
CA PRO A 16 -25.70 54.28 -4.94
C PRO A 16 -26.89 54.94 -5.64
N ALA A 17 -27.73 54.17 -6.32
CA ALA A 17 -29.01 54.67 -6.80
C ALA A 17 -30.04 53.53 -6.82
N LEU A 18 -30.85 53.51 -5.75
CA LEU A 18 -32.22 53.01 -5.60
C LEU A 18 -32.41 52.58 -4.13
N ARG A 19 -32.43 53.56 -3.23
CA ARG A 19 -32.99 53.37 -1.89
C ARG A 19 -34.52 53.50 -2.00
N SER A 20 -35.18 52.46 -2.50
CA SER A 20 -36.54 52.15 -2.04
C SER A 20 -36.37 51.24 -0.83
N SER A 21 -36.38 51.86 0.35
CA SER A 21 -36.25 51.21 1.64
C SER A 21 -37.45 50.30 1.92
N SER A 22 -37.43 49.08 1.40
CA SER A 22 -37.91 47.94 2.16
C SER A 22 -36.69 47.42 2.92
N PRO A 23 -36.64 47.49 4.25
CA PRO A 23 -35.51 46.95 4.99
C PRO A 23 -35.39 45.46 4.61
N CYS A 24 -34.23 45.07 4.09
CA CYS A 24 -33.88 43.66 3.96
C CYS A 24 -34.19 43.03 5.33
N PRO A 25 -35.11 42.07 5.41
CA PRO A 25 -35.53 41.54 6.70
C PRO A 25 -34.31 41.05 7.48
N PRO A 26 -34.23 41.29 8.81
CA PRO A 26 -33.07 40.89 9.60
C PRO A 26 -32.70 39.40 9.45
N TRP A 27 -33.70 38.54 9.22
CA TRP A 27 -33.52 37.12 8.97
C TRP A 27 -32.84 36.82 7.62
N LEU A 28 -33.11 37.63 6.58
CA LEU A 28 -32.49 37.52 5.26
C LEU A 28 -31.03 37.96 5.33
N GLN A 29 -30.75 39.05 6.05
CA GLN A 29 -29.39 39.53 6.27
C GLN A 29 -28.53 38.50 7.04
N ALA A 30 -29.08 37.92 8.11
CA ALA A 30 -28.38 36.88 8.87
C ALA A 30 -28.13 35.60 8.04
N ALA A 31 -29.10 35.19 7.21
CA ALA A 31 -28.95 34.03 6.34
C ALA A 31 -27.87 34.26 5.25
N LEU A 32 -27.81 35.46 4.69
CA LEU A 32 -26.77 35.82 3.72
C LEU A 32 -25.38 35.86 4.37
N GLN A 33 -25.27 36.35 5.61
CA GLN A 33 -24.01 36.34 6.36
C GLN A 33 -23.52 34.91 6.67
N ASP A 34 -24.39 33.99 7.09
CA ASP A 34 -24.04 32.56 7.31
C ASP A 34 -23.57 31.91 6.00
N ILE A 35 -24.24 32.21 4.88
CA ILE A 35 -23.84 31.72 3.55
C ILE A 35 -22.45 32.26 3.17
N GLU A 36 -22.19 33.56 3.35
CA GLU A 36 -20.89 34.15 3.07
C GLU A 36 -19.78 33.58 3.96
N GLU A 37 -20.04 33.31 5.24
CA GLU A 37 -19.09 32.69 6.15
C GLU A 37 -18.74 31.25 5.74
N ARG A 38 -19.72 30.47 5.27
CA ARG A 38 -19.52 29.12 4.75
C ARG A 38 -18.73 29.11 3.43
N VAL A 39 -18.99 30.07 2.55
CA VAL A 39 -18.21 30.24 1.32
C VAL A 39 -16.76 30.64 1.66
N ARG A 40 -16.58 31.56 2.62
CA ARG A 40 -15.24 32.00 3.07
C ARG A 40 -14.46 30.87 3.74
N SER A 41 -15.08 30.04 4.58
CA SER A 41 -14.36 28.94 5.25
C SER A 41 -13.84 27.88 4.27
N LEU A 42 -14.59 27.61 3.20
CA LEU A 42 -14.17 26.69 2.15
C LEU A 42 -13.21 27.33 1.14
N ALA A 43 -13.35 28.62 0.84
CA ALA A 43 -12.39 29.37 0.03
C ALA A 43 -11.01 29.48 0.71
N VAL A 44 -10.95 29.64 2.04
CA VAL A 44 -9.70 29.60 2.82
C VAL A 44 -9.06 28.20 2.81
N SER A 45 -9.85 27.16 2.53
CA SER A 45 -9.37 25.77 2.36
C SER A 45 -8.88 25.46 0.94
N LEU A 46 -9.06 26.39 -0.01
CA LEU A 46 -8.33 26.45 -1.27
C LEU A 46 -7.15 27.41 -1.05
N PRO A 47 -6.01 26.95 -0.52
CA PRO A 47 -4.86 27.82 -0.44
C PRO A 47 -4.46 28.26 -1.85
N ASP A 48 -4.12 29.54 -1.99
CA ASP A 48 -3.37 30.12 -3.11
C ASP A 48 -1.97 29.48 -3.12
N GLU A 49 -1.87 28.18 -3.42
CA GLU A 49 -0.59 27.45 -3.55
C GLU A 49 0.02 27.63 -4.94
N GLU A 50 -0.27 28.75 -5.59
CA GLU A 50 0.28 29.05 -6.92
C GLU A 50 1.70 29.62 -6.87
N GLU A 51 2.32 29.86 -5.70
CA GLU A 51 3.64 30.49 -5.68
C GLU A 51 4.83 29.65 -5.20
N ASP A 52 4.71 28.67 -4.29
CA ASP A 52 5.94 28.07 -3.67
C ASP A 52 6.03 26.55 -3.48
N ALA A 53 5.04 25.74 -3.87
CA ALA A 53 5.14 24.28 -3.72
C ALA A 53 5.07 23.57 -5.08
N ALA A 54 6.23 23.09 -5.55
CA ALA A 54 6.35 22.27 -6.76
C ALA A 54 5.74 20.87 -6.56
N HIS A 55 4.42 20.79 -6.40
CA HIS A 55 3.69 19.55 -6.28
C HIS A 55 3.77 18.73 -7.56
N SER A 56 4.04 17.43 -7.41
CA SER A 56 4.00 16.47 -8.51
C SER A 56 2.59 16.43 -9.13
N PHE A 57 2.48 16.08 -10.41
CA PHE A 57 1.19 15.93 -11.08
C PHE A 57 0.24 14.99 -10.32
N ALA A 58 0.78 13.92 -9.74
CA ALA A 58 0.01 12.96 -8.95
C ALA A 58 -0.60 13.59 -7.69
N GLU A 59 0.17 14.41 -6.96
CA GLU A 59 -0.30 15.10 -5.75
C GLU A 59 -1.37 16.15 -6.09
N ARG A 60 -1.23 16.85 -7.22
CA ARG A 60 -2.28 17.78 -7.69
C ARG A 60 -3.57 17.05 -8.05
N ALA A 61 -3.47 15.90 -8.73
CA ALA A 61 -4.64 15.10 -9.08
C ALA A 61 -5.32 14.54 -7.82
N GLU A 62 -4.55 14.02 -6.87
CA GLU A 62 -5.07 13.50 -5.61
C GLU A 62 -5.79 14.58 -4.79
N ASN A 63 -5.19 15.76 -4.64
CA ASN A 63 -5.80 16.90 -3.95
C ASN A 63 -7.10 17.37 -4.64
N TYR A 64 -7.10 17.43 -5.98
CA TYR A 64 -8.29 17.79 -6.76
C TYR A 64 -9.45 16.81 -6.50
N TYR A 65 -9.20 15.49 -6.58
CA TYR A 65 -10.25 14.50 -6.37
C TYR A 65 -10.72 14.41 -4.90
N GLN A 66 -9.86 14.76 -3.93
CA GLN A 66 -10.26 14.87 -2.53
C GLN A 66 -11.12 16.11 -2.23
N LYS A 67 -10.82 17.26 -2.83
CA LYS A 67 -11.54 18.53 -2.60
C LYS A 67 -12.84 18.65 -3.40
N ARG A 68 -12.91 18.05 -4.60
CA ARG A 68 -14.09 18.06 -5.48
C ARG A 68 -15.42 17.70 -4.79
N PRO A 69 -15.55 16.62 -3.98
CA PRO A 69 -16.81 16.30 -3.33
C PRO A 69 -17.25 17.37 -2.31
N GLN A 70 -16.30 18.02 -1.63
CA GLN A 70 -16.59 19.07 -0.64
C GLN A 70 -17.14 20.32 -1.32
N LEU A 71 -16.57 20.68 -2.48
CA LEU A 71 -17.06 21.80 -3.30
C LEU A 71 -18.45 21.52 -3.89
N LEU A 72 -18.69 20.29 -4.37
CA LEU A 72 -20.00 19.89 -4.90
C LEU A 72 -21.08 19.92 -3.82
N ALA A 73 -20.77 19.44 -2.61
CA ALA A 73 -21.69 19.49 -1.48
C ALA A 73 -22.05 20.93 -1.08
N LEU A 74 -21.06 21.84 -1.06
CA LEU A 74 -21.30 23.26 -0.80
C LEU A 74 -22.21 23.88 -1.87
N LEU A 75 -21.93 23.65 -3.15
CA LEU A 75 -22.74 24.22 -4.25
C LEU A 75 -24.20 23.75 -4.16
N GLN A 76 -24.43 22.49 -3.79
CA GLN A 76 -25.77 21.97 -3.57
C GLN A 76 -26.45 22.63 -2.36
N ASP A 77 -25.76 22.76 -1.22
CA ASP A 77 -26.29 23.45 -0.03
C ASP A 77 -26.63 24.92 -0.33
N LEU A 78 -25.74 25.63 -1.04
CA LEU A 78 -25.97 27.01 -1.47
C LEU A 78 -27.18 27.14 -2.39
N HIS A 79 -27.33 26.22 -3.35
CA HIS A 79 -28.47 26.22 -4.27
C HIS A 79 -29.79 26.00 -3.52
N LEU A 80 -29.84 25.01 -2.63
CA LEU A 80 -31.04 24.73 -1.83
C LEU A 80 -31.39 25.88 -0.89
N ARG A 81 -30.39 26.46 -0.22
CA ARG A 81 -30.58 27.63 0.64
C ARG A 81 -31.06 28.85 -0.14
N TYR A 82 -30.52 29.09 -1.33
CA TYR A 82 -30.99 30.16 -2.22
C TYR A 82 -32.46 29.98 -2.57
N LEU A 83 -32.86 28.77 -2.97
CA LEU A 83 -34.26 28.46 -3.28
C LEU A 83 -35.17 28.68 -2.07
N HIS A 84 -34.78 28.18 -0.90
CA HIS A 84 -35.53 28.38 0.34
C HIS A 84 -35.65 29.85 0.72
N LEU A 85 -34.57 30.62 0.57
CA LEU A 85 -34.50 32.03 0.88
C LEU A 85 -35.37 32.86 -0.07
N ALA A 86 -35.35 32.53 -1.37
CA ALA A 86 -36.18 33.15 -2.41
C ALA A 86 -37.67 32.85 -2.20
N ASP A 87 -38.03 31.61 -1.86
CA ASP A 87 -39.41 31.20 -1.55
C ASP A 87 -39.93 31.89 -0.28
N ARG A 88 -39.15 31.91 0.79
CA ARG A 88 -39.53 32.62 2.02
C ARG A 88 -39.66 34.13 1.78
N TYR A 89 -38.80 34.71 0.93
CA TYR A 89 -38.87 36.12 0.59
C TYR A 89 -40.12 36.43 -0.26
N SER A 90 -40.44 35.61 -1.26
CA SER A 90 -41.66 35.77 -2.06
C SER A 90 -42.92 35.68 -1.20
N GLN A 91 -42.98 34.72 -0.27
CA GLN A 91 -44.06 34.60 0.71
C GLN A 91 -44.14 35.81 1.65
N SER A 92 -43.01 36.40 2.04
CA SER A 92 -43.00 37.61 2.88
C SER A 92 -43.55 38.83 2.16
N LEU A 93 -43.31 38.96 0.85
CA LEU A 93 -43.89 40.01 0.02
C LEU A 93 -45.41 39.82 -0.11
N LEU A 94 -45.87 38.60 -0.36
CA LEU A 94 -47.31 38.28 -0.43
C LEU A 94 -48.01 38.60 0.90
N LYS A 95 -47.44 38.19 2.04
CA LYS A 95 -47.97 38.51 3.39
C LYS A 95 -47.99 40.02 3.66
N SER A 96 -46.96 40.76 3.24
CA SER A 96 -46.94 42.23 3.33
C SER A 96 -48.03 42.90 2.50
N HIS A 97 -48.39 42.34 1.34
CA HIS A 97 -49.50 42.83 0.52
C HIS A 97 -50.89 42.53 1.13
N HIS A 98 -51.03 41.42 1.87
CA HIS A 98 -52.26 41.11 2.60
C HIS A 98 -52.51 42.05 3.80
N HIS A 99 -51.47 42.61 4.41
CA HIS A 99 -51.61 43.58 5.51
C HIS A 99 -52.03 45.00 5.06
N LEU A 100 -52.01 45.31 3.76
CA LEU A 100 -52.46 46.60 3.20
C LEU A 100 -53.92 46.59 2.71
N ARG A 101 -54.63 45.47 2.85
CA ARG A 101 -56.05 45.32 2.51
C ARG A 101 -56.87 45.22 3.80
N PRO A 102 -57.94 46.02 4.01
CA PRO A 102 -58.72 45.95 5.23
C PRO A 102 -59.42 44.59 5.37
N PRO A 103 -59.55 44.04 6.59
CA PRO A 103 -60.10 42.71 6.82
C PRO A 103 -61.62 42.71 6.66
N ILE A 104 -62.12 41.83 5.79
CA ILE A 104 -63.50 41.36 5.80
C ILE A 104 -63.47 40.06 6.61
N PRO A 105 -64.29 39.90 7.68
CA PRO A 105 -64.22 38.72 8.52
C PRO A 105 -64.95 37.56 7.84
N SER A 106 -64.29 36.43 7.71
CA SER A 106 -64.96 35.13 7.62
C SER A 106 -64.05 34.08 8.22
N GLU A 107 -64.61 33.44 9.24
CA GLU A 107 -64.07 32.40 10.07
C GLU A 107 -63.90 31.11 9.27
N SER A 108 -62.79 30.39 9.50
CA SER A 108 -62.77 28.93 9.54
C SER A 108 -61.36 28.48 9.87
N ASP A 109 -61.21 27.92 11.06
CA ASP A 109 -60.12 27.05 11.46
C ASP A 109 -60.04 25.82 10.54
N ALA A 110 -58.82 25.37 10.25
CA ALA A 110 -58.44 23.97 10.08
C ALA A 110 -56.91 23.88 9.95
N ASP A 111 -56.26 23.45 11.02
CA ASP A 111 -54.95 22.81 10.98
C ASP A 111 -55.06 21.48 10.23
N ASP A 112 -54.15 21.21 9.30
CA ASP A 112 -53.48 19.90 9.21
C ASP A 112 -52.25 19.98 8.28
N ASP A 113 -51.17 19.36 8.76
CA ASP A 113 -49.84 19.33 8.19
C ASP A 113 -49.68 18.33 7.02
N ASP A 114 -48.75 18.73 6.14
CA ASP A 114 -47.76 17.93 5.42
C ASP A 114 -48.00 17.24 4.05
N ALA A 115 -46.98 17.50 3.21
CA ALA A 115 -46.37 16.66 2.18
C ALA A 115 -47.09 16.33 0.85
N ALA A 116 -46.63 17.07 -0.16
CA ALA A 116 -46.21 16.59 -1.48
C ALA A 116 -47.25 15.96 -2.43
N SER A 117 -47.57 16.69 -3.50
CA SER A 117 -47.23 16.35 -4.90
C SER A 117 -47.96 17.30 -5.84
N ALA A 118 -47.21 18.21 -6.47
CA ALA A 118 -47.70 19.07 -7.53
C ALA A 118 -47.77 18.27 -8.84
N GLU A 119 -48.97 17.78 -9.18
CA GLU A 119 -49.31 17.30 -10.51
C GLU A 119 -50.24 18.33 -11.17
N ILE A 120 -49.62 19.14 -12.04
CA ILE A 120 -50.10 19.69 -13.31
C ILE A 120 -51.64 19.78 -13.46
N SER A 121 -52.16 20.99 -13.25
CA SER A 121 -53.53 21.37 -13.62
C SER A 121 -53.58 21.69 -15.11
N ASP A 122 -54.14 20.77 -15.90
CA ASP A 122 -54.64 21.04 -17.25
C ASP A 122 -55.93 21.87 -17.16
N ALA A 123 -55.91 23.05 -17.77
CA ALA A 123 -57.03 23.96 -17.84
C ALA A 123 -57.89 23.65 -19.08
N GLU A 124 -58.76 22.64 -19.00
CA GLU A 124 -59.92 22.57 -19.89
C GLU A 124 -61.06 23.40 -19.30
N SER A 125 -61.18 24.62 -19.81
CA SER A 125 -62.28 25.54 -19.52
C SER A 125 -63.58 25.01 -20.14
N ALA A 126 -64.38 24.28 -19.36
CA ALA A 126 -65.73 23.87 -19.75
C ALA A 126 -66.71 25.02 -19.48
N LEU A 127 -67.09 25.73 -20.56
CA LEU A 127 -68.18 26.71 -20.55
C LEU A 127 -69.52 26.01 -20.28
N SER A 128 -69.98 26.08 -19.03
CA SER A 128 -71.34 25.69 -18.64
C SER A 128 -72.34 26.72 -19.14
N PHE A 129 -73.22 26.29 -20.04
CA PHE A 129 -74.37 27.04 -20.55
C PHE A 129 -75.37 27.29 -19.40
N GLN A 130 -75.53 28.54 -18.97
CA GLN A 130 -76.72 28.97 -18.22
C GLN A 130 -77.88 29.20 -19.22
N PRO A 131 -79.06 28.58 -19.05
CA PRO A 131 -80.25 28.99 -19.77
C PRO A 131 -80.85 30.24 -19.12
N LEU A 132 -81.01 31.32 -19.89
CA LEU A 132 -81.74 32.51 -19.46
C LEU A 132 -83.25 32.23 -19.22
N PRO A 133 -83.92 32.97 -18.33
CA PRO A 133 -85.33 32.78 -18.04
C PRO A 133 -86.21 33.29 -19.18
N ARG A 134 -87.15 32.45 -19.58
CA ARG A 134 -88.28 32.72 -20.47
C ARG A 134 -89.22 33.72 -19.80
N ASN A 135 -89.55 34.81 -20.48
CA ASN A 135 -90.73 35.62 -20.18
C ASN A 135 -91.71 35.60 -21.36
N PRO A 136 -93.01 35.77 -21.08
CA PRO A 136 -94.10 35.20 -21.88
C PRO A 136 -94.60 36.13 -22.98
N ASP A 137 -95.07 35.50 -24.05
CA ASP A 137 -96.21 35.85 -24.89
C ASP A 137 -96.63 37.34 -24.97
N HIS A 138 -96.15 38.03 -26.01
CA HIS A 138 -96.96 39.04 -26.70
C HIS A 138 -96.43 39.29 -28.12
N ASP A 139 -97.13 38.76 -29.11
CA ASP A 139 -97.24 39.34 -30.46
C ASP A 139 -98.50 40.23 -30.44
N PRO A 140 -98.52 41.40 -31.12
CA PRO A 140 -98.56 41.37 -32.59
C PRO A 140 -97.82 42.48 -33.36
N ASP A 141 -97.42 42.05 -34.56
CA ASP A 141 -97.26 42.75 -35.85
C ASP A 141 -96.05 43.67 -36.16
N PRO A 142 -95.58 43.64 -37.43
CA PRO A 142 -94.26 44.13 -37.83
C PRO A 142 -94.33 45.51 -38.48
N ASP A 143 -93.52 46.46 -38.00
CA ASP A 143 -93.13 47.65 -38.76
C ASP A 143 -91.77 47.41 -39.43
N PRO A 144 -91.58 47.79 -40.70
CA PRO A 144 -90.31 47.62 -41.39
C PRO A 144 -89.31 48.65 -40.86
N ALA A 145 -88.33 48.18 -40.08
CA ALA A 145 -87.17 48.97 -39.72
C ALA A 145 -86.41 49.39 -41.00
N PRO A 146 -85.95 50.66 -41.10
CA PRO A 146 -85.13 51.09 -42.22
C PRO A 146 -83.82 50.30 -42.21
N ALA A 147 -83.31 49.98 -43.41
CA ALA A 147 -82.04 49.30 -43.60
C ALA A 147 -80.93 49.95 -42.77
N PRO A 148 -80.02 49.16 -42.16
CA PRO A 148 -78.88 49.75 -41.47
C PRO A 148 -78.05 50.46 -42.52
N ASP A 149 -77.95 51.78 -42.40
CA ASP A 149 -76.86 52.51 -43.02
C ASP A 149 -75.58 51.86 -42.47
N LEU A 150 -74.88 51.11 -43.33
CA LEU A 150 -73.58 50.55 -42.99
C LEU A 150 -72.68 51.72 -42.63
N ASP A 151 -72.42 51.88 -41.34
CA ASP A 151 -71.53 52.91 -40.83
C ASP A 151 -70.14 52.56 -41.34
N LEU A 152 -69.74 53.21 -42.43
CA LEU A 152 -68.52 52.93 -43.18
C LEU A 152 -67.29 52.99 -42.24
N ASP A 153 -67.35 53.85 -41.24
CA ASP A 153 -66.33 54.01 -40.21
C ASP A 153 -66.18 52.74 -39.35
N LEU A 154 -67.26 52.01 -39.08
CA LEU A 154 -67.21 50.74 -38.35
C LEU A 154 -66.54 49.65 -39.18
N VAL A 155 -66.87 49.57 -40.47
CA VAL A 155 -66.25 48.60 -41.41
C VAL A 155 -64.76 48.89 -41.58
N VAL A 156 -64.37 50.17 -41.66
CA VAL A 156 -62.96 50.58 -41.71
C VAL A 156 -62.24 50.23 -40.40
N ALA A 157 -62.87 50.48 -39.25
CA ALA A 157 -62.30 50.13 -37.95
C ALA A 157 -62.07 48.61 -37.80
N GLU A 158 -63.04 47.78 -38.23
CA GLU A 158 -62.90 46.31 -38.24
C GLU A 158 -61.80 45.84 -39.19
N LEU A 159 -61.70 46.43 -40.39
CA LEU A 159 -60.64 46.08 -41.33
C LEU A 159 -59.24 46.43 -40.78
N VAL A 160 -59.11 47.59 -40.14
CA VAL A 160 -57.86 48.01 -39.48
C VAL A 160 -57.54 47.08 -38.31
N ALA A 161 -58.52 46.77 -37.46
CA ALA A 161 -58.35 45.84 -36.34
C ALA A 161 -57.90 44.45 -36.85
N ALA A 162 -58.56 43.91 -37.88
CA ALA A 162 -58.19 42.64 -38.50
C ALA A 162 -56.79 42.67 -39.14
N SER A 163 -56.37 43.82 -39.70
CA SER A 163 -55.01 43.97 -40.24
C SER A 163 -53.93 43.94 -39.15
N VAL A 164 -54.17 44.62 -38.03
CA VAL A 164 -53.26 44.63 -36.88
C VAL A 164 -53.21 43.26 -36.22
N GLU A 165 -54.36 42.61 -36.04
CA GLU A 165 -54.42 41.24 -35.51
C GLU A 165 -53.65 40.26 -36.38
N ARG A 166 -53.75 40.38 -37.71
CA ARG A 166 -52.97 39.58 -38.65
C ARG A 166 -51.46 39.82 -38.51
N ASP A 167 -51.03 41.07 -38.36
CA ASP A 167 -49.61 41.41 -38.18
C ASP A 167 -49.07 40.90 -36.83
N LEU A 168 -49.85 41.01 -35.75
CA LEU A 168 -49.49 40.45 -34.44
C LEU A 168 -49.43 38.92 -34.48
N ALA A 169 -50.39 38.27 -35.14
CA ALA A 169 -50.37 36.81 -35.33
C ALA A 169 -49.16 36.37 -36.16
N ALA A 170 -48.79 37.12 -37.20
CA ALA A 170 -47.60 36.85 -37.99
C ALA A 170 -46.30 37.02 -37.17
N ALA A 171 -46.19 38.06 -36.34
CA ALA A 171 -45.05 38.26 -35.45
C ALA A 171 -44.93 37.13 -34.40
N ALA A 172 -46.05 36.75 -33.77
CA ALA A 172 -46.10 35.64 -32.82
C ALA A 172 -45.71 34.29 -33.47
N ALA A 173 -46.18 34.04 -34.70
CA ALA A 173 -45.79 32.86 -35.47
C ALA A 173 -44.28 32.85 -35.80
N ALA A 174 -43.71 34.00 -36.16
CA ALA A 174 -42.27 34.13 -36.42
C ALA A 174 -41.43 33.89 -35.15
N GLU A 175 -41.87 34.37 -33.98
CA GLU A 175 -41.22 34.07 -32.71
C GLU A 175 -41.32 32.60 -32.31
N ALA A 176 -42.50 31.99 -32.50
CA ALA A 176 -42.68 30.56 -32.27
C ALA A 176 -41.76 29.73 -33.18
N GLU A 177 -41.61 30.13 -34.45
CA GLU A 177 -40.69 29.47 -35.38
C GLU A 177 -39.23 29.61 -34.97
N ARG A 178 -38.81 30.79 -34.51
CA ARG A 178 -37.46 30.99 -33.96
C ARG A 178 -37.22 30.07 -32.76
N ARG A 179 -38.13 30.00 -31.80
CA ARG A 179 -38.02 29.11 -30.64
C ARG A 179 -37.94 27.64 -31.06
N ARG A 180 -38.72 27.21 -32.06
CA ARG A 180 -38.65 25.86 -32.63
C ARG A 180 -37.33 25.57 -33.32
N SER A 181 -36.77 26.53 -34.07
CA SER A 181 -35.46 26.38 -34.70
C SER A 181 -34.32 26.28 -33.66
N GLU A 182 -34.41 27.05 -32.58
CA GLU A 182 -33.45 27.00 -31.48
C GLU A 182 -33.53 25.67 -30.70
N SER A 183 -34.74 25.16 -30.45
CA SER A 183 -34.90 23.86 -29.81
C SER A 183 -34.42 22.71 -30.71
N ALA A 184 -34.71 22.75 -32.01
CA ALA A 184 -34.20 21.78 -32.97
C ALA A 184 -32.66 21.75 -32.98
N ARG A 185 -32.01 22.93 -33.01
CA ARG A 185 -30.55 23.03 -32.94
C ARG A 185 -29.98 22.50 -31.61
N LYS A 186 -30.67 22.74 -30.49
CA LYS A 186 -30.26 22.19 -29.19
C LYS A 186 -30.34 20.67 -29.16
N ILE A 187 -31.41 20.10 -29.70
CA ILE A 187 -31.59 18.64 -29.80
C ILE A 187 -30.50 18.03 -30.68
N GLU A 188 -30.19 18.66 -31.82
CA GLU A 188 -29.11 18.22 -32.71
C GLU A 188 -27.75 18.22 -31.99
N LEU A 189 -27.40 19.32 -31.31
CA LEU A 189 -26.16 19.42 -30.54
C LEU A 189 -26.08 18.39 -29.41
N GLN A 190 -27.20 18.13 -28.72
CA GLN A 190 -27.28 17.08 -27.70
C GLN A 190 -27.07 15.68 -28.31
N GLY A 191 -27.63 15.42 -29.49
CA GLY A 191 -27.39 14.19 -30.25
C GLY A 191 -25.91 14.01 -30.59
N SER A 192 -25.26 15.03 -31.16
CA SER A 192 -23.83 14.98 -31.48
C SER A 192 -22.95 14.76 -30.23
N LEU A 193 -23.30 15.37 -29.09
CA LEU A 193 -22.59 15.13 -27.83
C LEU A 193 -22.70 13.67 -27.37
N VAL A 194 -23.88 13.07 -27.48
CA VAL A 194 -24.09 11.66 -27.15
C VAL A 194 -23.24 10.76 -28.04
N GLU A 195 -23.23 11.00 -29.36
CA GLU A 195 -22.40 10.23 -30.29
C GLU A 195 -20.90 10.30 -29.95
N VAL A 196 -20.39 11.49 -29.58
CA VAL A 196 -19.00 11.65 -29.13
C VAL A 196 -18.74 10.85 -27.86
N LEU A 197 -19.59 10.95 -26.85
CA LEU A 197 -19.44 10.20 -25.59
C LEU A 197 -19.52 8.69 -25.81
N GLU A 198 -20.37 8.22 -26.72
CA GLU A 198 -20.45 6.81 -27.10
C GLU A 198 -19.17 6.35 -27.82
N SER A 199 -18.61 7.18 -28.70
CA SER A 199 -17.34 6.89 -29.37
C SER A 199 -16.17 6.81 -28.37
N GLU A 200 -16.09 7.74 -27.41
CA GLU A 200 -15.08 7.73 -26.34
C GLU A 200 -15.22 6.48 -25.46
N ARG A 201 -16.45 6.12 -25.10
CA ARG A 201 -16.72 4.87 -24.36
C ARG A 201 -16.21 3.66 -25.12
N MET A 202 -16.43 3.57 -26.42
CA MET A 202 -15.95 2.45 -27.25
C MET A 202 -14.42 2.39 -27.32
N VAL A 203 -13.75 3.54 -27.44
CA VAL A 203 -12.28 3.63 -27.40
C VAL A 203 -11.76 3.14 -26.04
N LEU A 204 -12.31 3.65 -24.94
CA LEU A 204 -11.90 3.28 -23.58
C LEU A 204 -12.12 1.79 -23.29
N LEU A 205 -13.23 1.20 -23.76
CA LEU A 205 -13.45 -0.24 -23.66
C LEU A 205 -12.41 -1.04 -24.44
N GLY A 206 -12.02 -0.58 -25.63
CA GLY A 206 -10.96 -1.19 -26.42
C GLY A 206 -9.59 -1.10 -25.74
N GLU A 207 -9.26 0.05 -25.16
CA GLU A 207 -8.03 0.24 -24.41
C GLU A 207 -7.99 -0.62 -23.14
N ASN A 208 -9.09 -0.69 -22.39
CA ASN A 208 -9.21 -1.56 -21.22
C ASN A 208 -9.03 -3.03 -21.59
N ALA A 209 -9.63 -3.50 -22.69
CA ALA A 209 -9.42 -4.87 -23.16
C ALA A 209 -7.94 -5.12 -23.50
N ARG A 210 -7.31 -4.20 -24.23
CA ARG A 210 -5.88 -4.28 -24.57
C ARG A 210 -4.98 -4.29 -23.34
N LEU A 211 -5.26 -3.46 -22.34
CA LEU A 211 -4.53 -3.44 -21.08
C LEU A 211 -4.75 -4.73 -20.30
N GLY A 212 -5.97 -5.28 -20.29
CA GLY A 212 -6.28 -6.58 -19.71
C GLY A 212 -5.42 -7.71 -20.30
N PHE A 213 -5.31 -7.78 -21.64
CA PHE A 213 -4.43 -8.78 -22.28
C PHE A 213 -2.96 -8.60 -21.92
N ARG A 214 -2.48 -7.36 -21.82
CA ARG A 214 -1.08 -7.07 -21.42
C ARG A 214 -0.82 -7.45 -19.97
N ALA A 215 -1.78 -7.17 -19.08
CA ALA A 215 -1.69 -7.55 -17.67
C ALA A 215 -1.64 -9.07 -17.52
N ALA A 216 -2.54 -9.79 -18.19
CA ALA A 216 -2.55 -11.25 -18.19
C ALA A 216 -1.23 -11.85 -18.71
N ALA A 217 -0.70 -11.33 -19.82
CA ALA A 217 0.59 -11.77 -20.35
C ALA A 217 1.75 -11.52 -19.36
N ALA A 218 1.77 -10.36 -18.72
CA ALA A 218 2.78 -10.04 -17.70
C ALA A 218 2.67 -10.93 -16.46
N GLU A 219 1.45 -11.31 -16.06
CA GLU A 219 1.22 -12.26 -14.96
C GLU A 219 1.72 -13.66 -15.31
N GLU A 220 1.49 -14.13 -16.54
CA GLU A 220 2.00 -15.42 -17.02
C GLU A 220 3.54 -15.45 -17.03
N GLU A 221 4.18 -14.39 -17.55
CA GLU A 221 5.64 -14.25 -17.54
C GLU A 221 6.21 -14.22 -16.12
N ALA A 222 5.56 -13.49 -15.20
CA ALA A 222 5.95 -13.43 -13.79
C ALA A 222 5.82 -14.80 -13.10
N ALA A 223 4.74 -15.54 -13.38
CA ALA A 223 4.54 -16.89 -12.85
C ALA A 223 5.60 -17.87 -13.36
N ALA A 224 5.94 -17.81 -14.65
CA ALA A 224 7.01 -18.62 -15.23
C ALA A 224 8.37 -18.29 -14.59
N ALA A 225 8.71 -17.01 -14.45
CA ALA A 225 9.94 -16.58 -13.79
C ALA A 225 10.02 -17.04 -12.31
N ALA A 226 8.89 -17.00 -11.59
CA ALA A 226 8.81 -17.50 -10.22
C ALA A 226 9.04 -19.02 -10.13
N ALA A 227 8.51 -19.79 -11.08
CA ALA A 227 8.74 -21.24 -11.16
C ALA A 227 10.22 -21.56 -11.41
N GLU A 228 10.86 -20.87 -12.36
CA GLU A 228 12.29 -21.01 -12.67
C GLU A 228 13.16 -20.66 -11.46
N LEU A 229 12.91 -19.51 -10.82
CA LEU A 229 13.61 -19.12 -9.60
C LEU A 229 13.44 -20.14 -8.48
N GLY A 230 12.23 -20.69 -8.34
CA GLY A 230 11.93 -21.75 -7.39
C GLY A 230 12.75 -23.02 -7.66
N TRP A 231 12.88 -23.43 -8.92
CA TRP A 231 13.71 -24.55 -9.32
C TRP A 231 15.19 -24.30 -9.05
N VAL A 232 15.73 -23.14 -9.44
CA VAL A 232 17.13 -22.77 -9.21
C VAL A 232 17.46 -22.75 -7.72
N ARG A 233 16.57 -22.20 -6.87
CA ARG A 233 16.74 -22.19 -5.41
C ARG A 233 16.80 -23.59 -4.82
N ARG A 234 15.90 -24.48 -5.23
CA ARG A 234 15.92 -25.89 -4.80
C ARG A 234 17.23 -26.56 -5.22
N ARG A 235 17.65 -26.36 -6.47
CA ARG A 235 18.88 -26.95 -6.99
C ARG A 235 20.12 -26.43 -6.27
N ALA A 236 20.19 -25.13 -5.98
CA ALA A 236 21.26 -24.54 -5.19
C ALA A 236 21.30 -25.10 -3.76
N ALA A 237 20.14 -25.30 -3.13
CA ALA A 237 20.04 -25.89 -1.80
C ALA A 237 20.52 -27.36 -1.78
N GLU A 238 20.16 -28.16 -2.79
CA GLU A 238 20.67 -29.53 -2.95
C GLU A 238 22.20 -29.54 -3.08
N MET A 239 22.76 -28.69 -3.95
CA MET A 239 24.21 -28.59 -4.11
C MET A 239 24.91 -28.15 -2.83
N ALA A 240 24.32 -27.21 -2.08
CA ALA A 240 24.87 -26.77 -0.80
C ALA A 240 24.93 -27.92 0.22
N ARG A 241 23.89 -28.76 0.30
CA ARG A 241 23.86 -29.95 1.17
C ARG A 241 24.95 -30.95 0.77
N ALA A 242 25.05 -31.29 -0.52
CA ALA A 242 26.08 -32.20 -1.01
C ALA A 242 27.50 -31.72 -0.70
N VAL A 243 27.75 -30.41 -0.77
CA VAL A 243 29.06 -29.83 -0.42
C VAL A 243 29.36 -29.97 1.08
N VAL A 244 28.36 -29.84 1.96
CA VAL A 244 28.53 -30.06 3.41
C VAL A 244 28.83 -31.53 3.68
N GLU A 245 28.05 -32.44 3.12
CA GLU A 245 28.26 -33.89 3.27
C GLU A 245 29.68 -34.30 2.83
N LEU A 246 30.14 -33.85 1.66
CA LEU A 246 31.50 -34.12 1.17
C LEU A 246 32.60 -33.59 2.11
N ARG A 247 32.38 -32.45 2.77
CA ARG A 247 33.33 -31.90 3.75
C ARG A 247 33.39 -32.76 5.01
N GLU A 248 32.24 -33.22 5.48
CA GLU A 248 32.14 -34.11 6.63
C GLU A 248 32.78 -35.46 6.34
N GLU A 249 32.48 -36.08 5.20
CA GLU A 249 33.10 -37.33 4.76
C GLU A 249 34.63 -37.22 4.71
N ARG A 250 35.17 -36.16 4.09
CA ARG A 250 36.62 -35.91 4.03
C ARG A 250 37.23 -35.81 5.44
N ARG A 251 36.54 -35.12 6.36
CA ARG A 251 37.00 -34.98 7.76
C ARG A 251 36.97 -36.32 8.49
N VAL A 252 35.89 -37.10 8.33
CA VAL A 252 35.76 -38.44 8.93
C VAL A 252 36.86 -39.36 8.42
N CYS A 253 37.12 -39.40 7.11
CA CYS A 253 38.21 -40.19 6.53
C CYS A 253 39.60 -39.76 7.05
N ALA A 254 39.85 -38.45 7.18
CA ALA A 254 41.12 -37.94 7.70
C ALA A 254 41.33 -38.32 9.18
N LEU A 255 40.28 -38.22 10.00
CA LEU A 255 40.33 -38.62 11.41
C LEU A 255 40.47 -40.14 11.56
N GLY A 256 39.77 -40.93 10.74
CA GLY A 256 39.89 -42.39 10.71
C GLY A 256 41.34 -42.84 10.52
N ARG A 257 42.02 -42.33 9.49
CA ARG A 257 43.46 -42.62 9.26
C ARG A 257 44.36 -42.23 10.43
N ARG A 258 44.05 -41.12 11.11
CA ARG A 258 44.80 -40.69 12.30
C ARG A 258 44.58 -41.61 13.49
N ILE A 259 43.34 -42.07 13.69
CA ILE A 259 42.99 -43.03 14.74
C ILE A 259 43.73 -44.35 14.49
N GLU A 260 43.69 -44.89 13.27
CA GLU A 260 44.41 -46.11 12.90
C GLU A 260 45.91 -45.98 13.15
N GLY A 261 46.52 -44.85 12.75
CA GLY A 261 47.94 -44.58 13.01
C GLY A 261 48.28 -44.50 14.51
N LEU A 262 47.40 -43.90 15.32
CA LEU A 262 47.57 -43.86 16.77
C LEU A 262 47.41 -45.24 17.40
N GLN A 263 46.43 -46.04 16.97
CA GLN A 263 46.22 -47.41 17.41
C GLN A 263 47.43 -48.29 17.10
N ALA A 264 48.00 -48.18 15.90
CA ALA A 264 49.21 -48.91 15.52
C ALA A 264 50.41 -48.54 16.42
N ARG A 265 50.56 -47.25 16.77
CA ARG A 265 51.59 -46.79 17.70
C ARG A 265 51.38 -47.32 19.12
N VAL A 266 50.14 -47.27 19.62
CA VAL A 266 49.79 -47.83 20.94
C VAL A 266 50.13 -49.32 20.98
N TYR A 267 49.69 -50.08 19.98
CA TYR A 267 49.98 -51.52 19.89
C TYR A 267 51.49 -51.81 19.83
N ALA A 268 52.27 -51.03 19.08
CA ALA A 268 53.72 -51.17 19.04
C ALA A 268 54.38 -50.88 20.40
N LEU A 269 53.90 -49.86 21.12
CA LEU A 269 54.37 -49.53 22.47
C LEU A 269 53.99 -50.62 23.48
N GLU A 270 52.76 -51.12 23.44
CA GLU A 270 52.31 -52.23 24.28
C GLU A 270 53.17 -53.48 24.08
N ARG A 271 53.48 -53.82 22.82
CA ARG A 271 54.37 -54.96 22.51
C ARG A 271 55.77 -54.75 23.06
N ARG A 272 56.34 -53.55 22.93
CA ARG A 272 57.65 -53.22 23.53
C ARG A 272 57.60 -53.30 25.06
N ASN A 273 56.57 -52.72 25.67
CA ASN A 273 56.40 -52.77 27.13
C ASN A 273 56.29 -54.20 27.65
N ARG A 274 55.56 -55.09 26.96
CA ARG A 274 55.51 -56.52 27.30
C ARG A 274 56.91 -57.15 27.25
N ALA A 275 57.65 -56.93 26.17
CA ALA A 275 59.01 -57.47 26.04
C ALA A 275 59.95 -56.94 27.15
N TRP A 276 59.83 -55.66 27.53
CA TRP A 276 60.57 -55.09 28.66
C TRP A 276 60.22 -55.77 29.99
N CYS A 277 58.92 -55.97 30.26
CA CYS A 277 58.46 -56.68 31.46
C CYS A 277 58.96 -58.13 31.50
N ASP A 278 58.90 -58.83 30.37
CA ASP A 278 59.35 -60.23 30.25
C ASP A 278 60.87 -60.33 30.48
N ALA A 279 61.65 -59.41 29.90
CA ALA A 279 63.09 -59.34 30.12
C ALA A 279 63.45 -59.03 31.58
N ALA A 280 62.73 -58.11 32.23
CA ALA A 280 62.91 -57.81 33.64
C ALA A 280 62.59 -59.03 34.53
N ALA A 281 61.52 -59.77 34.21
CA ALA A 281 61.16 -60.99 34.93
C ALA A 281 62.19 -62.12 34.74
N ALA A 282 62.77 -62.26 33.54
CA ALA A 282 63.85 -63.20 33.27
C ALA A 282 65.12 -62.85 34.05
N ALA A 283 65.51 -61.57 34.08
CA ALA A 283 66.66 -61.08 34.84
C ALA A 283 66.50 -61.30 36.35
N GLU A 284 65.29 -61.13 36.92
CA GLU A 284 65.04 -61.46 38.32
C GLU A 284 65.16 -62.95 38.60
N LYS A 285 64.68 -63.82 37.69
CA LYS A 285 64.85 -65.27 37.81
C LYS A 285 66.33 -65.67 37.76
N GLU A 286 67.11 -65.07 36.85
CA GLU A 286 68.56 -65.29 36.75
C GLU A 286 69.25 -64.87 38.06
N ARG A 287 69.01 -63.65 38.55
CA ARG A 287 69.53 -63.18 39.84
C ARG A 287 69.08 -64.06 41.02
N ALA A 288 67.89 -64.64 40.98
CA ALA A 288 67.42 -65.57 42.01
C ALA A 288 68.15 -66.91 41.93
N ALA A 289 68.42 -67.42 40.72
CA ALA A 289 69.22 -68.62 40.50
C ALA A 289 70.68 -68.42 40.94
N GLU A 290 71.30 -67.28 40.59
CA GLU A 290 72.63 -66.89 41.07
C GLU A 290 72.67 -66.81 42.60
N ARG A 291 71.64 -66.19 43.23
CA ARG A 291 71.50 -66.12 44.69
C ARG A 291 71.41 -67.52 45.32
N ALA A 292 70.57 -68.40 44.77
CA ALA A 292 70.40 -69.78 45.24
C ALA A 292 71.67 -70.62 45.05
N GLU A 293 72.38 -70.45 43.93
CA GLU A 293 73.67 -71.11 43.70
C GLU A 293 74.73 -70.60 44.66
N ALA A 294 74.81 -69.29 44.90
CA ALA A 294 75.71 -68.72 45.89
C ALA A 294 75.39 -69.24 47.31
N GLU A 295 74.13 -69.41 47.66
CA GLU A 295 73.72 -70.05 48.93
C GLU A 295 74.13 -71.53 49.00
N ARG A 296 73.96 -72.30 47.90
CA ARG A 296 74.43 -73.70 47.81
C ARG A 296 75.93 -73.78 48.02
N LEU A 297 76.71 -72.96 47.31
CA LEU A 297 78.17 -72.90 47.43
C LEU A 297 78.60 -72.47 48.84
N ARG A 298 77.91 -71.53 49.48
CA ARG A 298 78.16 -71.18 50.90
C ARG A 298 77.86 -72.33 51.83
N ALA A 299 76.78 -73.08 51.62
CA ALA A 299 76.45 -74.26 52.44
C ALA A 299 77.49 -75.37 52.27
N GLU A 300 77.94 -75.62 51.04
CA GLU A 300 79.00 -76.57 50.72
C GLU A 300 80.35 -76.14 51.33
N ASN A 301 80.74 -74.88 51.19
CA ASN A 301 81.93 -74.33 51.84
C ASN A 301 81.86 -74.47 53.37
N ARG A 302 80.69 -74.24 53.99
CA ARG A 302 80.49 -74.48 55.43
C ARG A 302 80.70 -75.96 55.80
N ARG A 303 80.19 -76.89 54.98
CA ARG A 303 80.40 -78.35 55.17
C ARG A 303 81.88 -78.73 55.04
N LEU A 304 82.56 -78.24 54.00
CA LEU A 304 83.97 -78.49 53.78
C LEU A 304 84.83 -77.91 54.91
N ALA A 305 84.53 -76.69 55.36
CA ALA A 305 85.20 -76.07 56.51
C ALA A 305 85.00 -76.88 57.81
N ALA A 306 83.78 -77.36 58.08
CA ALA A 306 83.50 -78.22 59.23
C ALA A 306 84.24 -79.58 59.13
N ALA A 307 84.32 -80.18 57.94
CA ALA A 307 85.08 -81.41 57.71
C ALA A 307 86.60 -81.18 57.90
N ALA A 308 87.14 -80.05 57.44
CA ALA A 308 88.52 -79.66 57.65
C ALA A 308 88.84 -79.43 59.14
N ALA A 309 87.93 -78.79 59.89
CA ALA A 309 88.06 -78.59 61.34
C ALA A 309 88.10 -79.92 62.11
N ARG A 310 87.29 -80.93 61.70
CA ARG A 310 87.30 -82.27 62.29
C ARG A 310 88.59 -83.06 62.03
N ARG A 311 89.36 -82.73 60.98
CA ARG A 311 90.65 -83.36 60.67
C ARG A 311 91.86 -82.73 61.39
N GLY A 312 91.64 -81.75 62.28
CA GLY A 312 92.71 -81.18 63.14
C GLY A 312 93.76 -80.33 62.42
N GLY A 313 93.54 -79.91 61.17
CA GLY A 313 94.53 -79.22 60.33
C GLY A 313 94.38 -77.69 60.27
N GLY A 314 94.23 -76.99 61.39
CA GLY A 314 93.96 -75.54 61.40
C GLY A 314 95.12 -74.63 60.99
N GLY A 315 96.37 -75.11 61.03
CA GLY A 315 97.55 -74.22 60.95
C GLY A 315 98.09 -73.92 59.54
N ALA A 316 97.91 -74.80 58.55
CA ALA A 316 98.60 -74.67 57.26
C ALA A 316 97.85 -73.80 56.25
N VAL A 317 96.51 -73.84 56.27
CA VAL A 317 95.65 -73.15 55.29
C VAL A 317 95.68 -71.63 55.48
N GLY A 318 95.70 -71.15 56.74
CA GLY A 318 95.81 -69.71 57.03
C GLY A 318 97.08 -69.08 56.45
N ARG A 319 98.23 -69.74 56.57
CA ARG A 319 99.53 -69.26 56.05
C ARG A 319 99.61 -69.22 54.52
N TRP A 320 98.82 -70.04 53.83
CA TRP A 320 98.76 -70.04 52.37
C TRP A 320 97.90 -68.88 51.87
N TRP A 321 96.72 -68.66 52.46
CA TRP A 321 95.86 -67.52 52.13
C TRP A 321 96.52 -66.17 52.43
N GLU A 322 97.26 -66.06 53.54
CA GLU A 322 98.01 -64.86 53.91
C GLU A 322 99.17 -64.53 52.94
N ARG A 323 99.64 -65.54 52.20
CA ARG A 323 100.67 -65.39 51.14
C ARG A 323 100.05 -64.97 49.82
N VAL A 324 98.83 -65.43 49.52
CA VAL A 324 98.07 -65.04 48.32
C VAL A 324 97.52 -63.61 48.44
N THR A 325 97.03 -63.20 49.61
CA THR A 325 96.58 -61.81 49.81
C THR A 325 97.73 -60.79 49.84
N ARG A 326 98.97 -61.24 50.11
CA ARG A 326 100.17 -60.39 50.00
C ARG A 326 100.75 -60.29 48.59
N MET A 327 100.24 -61.05 47.62
CA MET A 327 100.60 -60.85 46.21
C MET A 327 99.81 -59.67 45.65
N GLU A 328 100.46 -58.51 45.51
CA GLU A 328 99.92 -57.37 44.78
C GLU A 328 99.69 -57.76 43.31
N TRP A 329 98.45 -57.66 42.86
CA TRP A 329 98.07 -57.94 41.48
C TRP A 329 98.20 -56.65 40.66
N ALA A 330 99.30 -56.52 39.92
CA ALA A 330 99.49 -55.42 38.97
C ALA A 330 98.57 -55.63 37.74
N PRO A 331 97.71 -54.66 37.37
CA PRO A 331 96.92 -54.79 36.15
C PRO A 331 97.83 -54.60 34.94
N CYS A 332 97.91 -55.62 34.07
CA CYS A 332 98.51 -55.49 32.75
C CYS A 332 97.65 -54.54 31.90
N VAL A 333 98.12 -53.31 31.71
CA VAL A 333 97.62 -52.38 30.70
C VAL A 333 97.98 -52.93 29.31
N PRO A 334 97.05 -53.07 28.36
CA PRO A 334 97.41 -53.40 26.99
C PRO A 334 98.02 -52.17 26.28
N HIS A 335 99.22 -52.36 25.76
CA HIS A 335 99.95 -51.40 24.94
C HIS A 335 99.22 -51.15 23.60
N VAL A 336 98.65 -49.96 23.42
CA VAL A 336 98.11 -49.49 22.14
C VAL A 336 99.27 -49.15 21.20
N ARG A 337 99.42 -49.93 20.13
CA ARG A 337 100.37 -49.63 19.04
C ARG A 337 99.73 -48.61 18.11
N GLY A 338 100.30 -47.40 18.08
CA GLY A 338 99.87 -46.33 17.19
C GLY A 338 100.02 -46.68 15.72
N GLY A 339 98.92 -46.62 14.98
CA GLY A 339 98.88 -46.59 13.52
C GLY A 339 98.17 -45.31 13.07
N LYS A 340 98.93 -44.36 12.53
CA LYS A 340 98.43 -43.15 11.85
C LYS A 340 97.76 -43.54 10.54
N GLY A 341 96.65 -42.89 10.18
CA GLY A 341 96.26 -42.74 8.77
C GLY A 341 94.78 -42.41 8.52
N ALA A 342 94.53 -41.13 8.18
CA ALA A 342 93.43 -40.56 7.37
C ALA A 342 91.97 -40.80 7.85
N GLY A 343 91.04 -39.82 7.91
CA GLY A 343 90.88 -38.61 7.12
C GLY A 343 89.75 -38.79 6.11
N LEU A 344 88.52 -38.33 6.45
CA LEU A 344 87.37 -37.87 5.61
C LEU A 344 86.15 -37.80 6.55
N VAL A 345 85.53 -36.66 6.89
CA VAL A 345 84.69 -35.76 6.07
C VAL A 345 83.68 -36.51 5.21
N THR A 346 82.46 -36.69 5.74
CA THR A 346 81.20 -36.07 5.28
C THR A 346 80.11 -36.31 6.32
#